data_AF-A0AB39JE32-F1
#
_entry.id   AF-A0AB39JE32-F1
#
_cell.length_a   1.000
_cell.length_b   1.000
_cell.length_c   1.000
_cell.angle_alpha   90.00
_cell.angle_beta   90.00
_cell.angle_gamma   90.00
#
_symmetry.space_group_name_H-M   'P 1'
#
loop_
_entity.id
_entity.type
_entity.pdbx_description
1 polymer ?
#
loop_
_entity_poly.entity_id
_entity_poly.type
_entity_poly.pdbx_seq_one_letter_code
_entity_poly.pdbx_strand_id
1 'polypeptide(L)'
;MSVIILFGAILAIVFTIAFVSSRRFGPLALSLAAGFLLSEWWASWLTGLLDGLKLAVSWLPNGVIAALILTLIPLFALLLGGPRYQRKHEKIISAVAIAFLTASLLVMPLGKYVSLDGQALGLYKIFASNWRYVATLGLVCGVIDLFMLHTGGHKPGKH
;
A
#
# COMPACT_ATOMS: atom_id res chain seq x y z
N MET A 1 18.28 -8.11 -10.15
CA MET A 1 16.86 -8.35 -9.80
C MET A 1 16.02 -7.53 -10.74
N SER A 2 15.20 -8.15 -11.60
CA SER A 2 14.29 -7.38 -12.45
C SER A 2 13.33 -6.59 -11.56
N VAL A 3 13.00 -5.35 -11.92
CA VAL A 3 12.03 -4.50 -11.21
C VAL A 3 10.70 -5.24 -10.94
N ILE A 4 10.36 -6.15 -11.85
CA ILE A 4 9.23 -7.08 -11.76
C ILE A 4 9.31 -7.97 -10.50
N ILE A 5 10.50 -8.48 -10.17
CA ILE A 5 10.72 -9.34 -8.99
C ILE A 5 10.59 -8.52 -7.70
N LEU A 6 11.14 -7.30 -7.67
CA LEU A 6 11.00 -6.40 -6.52
C LEU A 6 9.52 -6.05 -6.27
N PHE A 7 8.83 -5.61 -7.32
CA PHE A 7 7.43 -5.23 -7.25
C PHE A 7 6.55 -6.42 -6.84
N GLY A 8 6.77 -7.58 -7.47
CA GLY A 8 6.09 -8.82 -7.13
C GLY A 8 6.33 -9.25 -5.68
N ALA A 9 7.56 -9.12 -5.17
CA ALA A 9 7.90 -9.43 -3.79
C ALA A 9 7.18 -8.49 -2.80
N ILE A 10 7.17 -7.17 -3.06
CA ILE A 10 6.45 -6.22 -2.22
C ILE A 10 4.96 -6.54 -2.20
N LEU A 11 4.35 -6.84 -3.36
CA LEU A 11 2.96 -7.23 -3.43
C LEU A 11 2.67 -8.53 -2.68
N ALA A 12 3.52 -9.54 -2.84
CA ALA A 12 3.39 -10.79 -2.11
C ALA A 12 3.47 -10.58 -0.59
N ILE A 13 4.41 -9.75 -0.13
CA ILE A 13 4.57 -9.40 1.29
C ILE A 13 3.33 -8.66 1.80
N VAL A 14 2.91 -7.59 1.11
CA VAL A 14 1.74 -6.80 1.52
C VAL A 14 0.47 -7.64 1.50
N PHE A 15 0.29 -8.47 0.47
CA PHE A 15 -0.84 -9.41 0.38
C PHE A 15 -0.83 -10.40 1.55
N THR A 16 0.31 -11.03 1.81
CA THR A 16 0.44 -12.00 2.90
C THR A 16 0.13 -11.36 4.24
N ILE A 17 0.67 -10.16 4.49
CA ILE A 17 0.44 -9.44 5.74
C ILE A 17 -1.02 -9.00 5.86
N ALA A 18 -1.63 -8.47 4.79
CA ALA A 18 -3.04 -8.09 4.77
C ALA A 18 -3.96 -9.31 5.01
N PHE A 19 -3.63 -10.45 4.38
CA PHE A 19 -4.35 -11.70 4.53
C PHE A 19 -4.27 -12.24 5.96
N VAL A 20 -3.06 -12.31 6.54
CA VAL A 20 -2.85 -12.75 7.92
C VAL A 20 -3.54 -11.83 8.91
N SER A 21 -3.47 -10.51 8.68
CA SER A 21 -4.03 -9.53 9.59
C SER A 21 -5.55 -9.63 9.73
N SER A 22 -6.26 -10.15 8.72
CA SER A 22 -7.71 -10.32 8.74
C SER A 22 -8.48 -9.02 9.07
N ARG A 23 -7.87 -7.85 8.81
CA ARG A 23 -8.39 -6.54 9.22
C ARG A 23 -9.25 -5.90 8.14
N ARG A 24 -10.11 -4.96 8.56
CA ARG A 24 -11.04 -4.28 7.67
C ARG A 24 -10.33 -3.43 6.61
N PHE A 25 -10.93 -3.38 5.42
CA PHE A 25 -10.34 -2.76 4.24
C PHE A 25 -10.18 -1.24 4.42
N GLY A 26 -11.19 -0.58 4.97
CA GLY A 26 -11.29 0.88 5.04
C GLY A 26 -10.13 1.56 5.77
N PRO A 27 -9.85 1.21 7.04
CA PRO A 27 -8.72 1.79 7.76
C PRO A 27 -7.38 1.54 7.04
N LEU A 28 -7.19 0.34 6.48
CA LEU A 28 -5.95 -0.03 5.79
C LEU A 28 -5.76 0.77 4.49
N ALA A 29 -6.81 0.91 3.69
CA ALA A 29 -6.79 1.73 2.47
C ALA A 29 -6.44 3.19 2.77
N LEU A 30 -6.99 3.77 3.85
CA LEU A 30 -6.71 5.14 4.25
C LEU A 30 -5.29 5.31 4.79
N SER A 31 -4.76 4.35 5.55
CA SER A 31 -3.35 4.40 5.96
C SER A 31 -2.39 4.32 4.78
N LEU A 32 -2.72 3.53 3.76
CA LEU A 32 -1.95 3.49 2.52
C LEU A 32 -1.99 4.84 1.79
N ALA A 33 -3.15 5.50 1.76
CA ALA A 33 -3.28 6.85 1.21
C ALA A 33 -2.40 7.85 1.96
N ALA A 34 -2.47 7.82 3.30
CA ALA A 34 -1.66 8.67 4.16
C ALA A 34 -0.15 8.41 3.98
N GLY A 35 0.25 7.14 3.92
CA GLY A 35 1.64 6.74 3.68
C GLY A 35 2.12 7.16 2.29
N PHE A 36 1.28 7.04 1.26
CA PHE A 36 1.59 7.50 -0.08
C PHE A 36 1.85 9.01 -0.10
N LEU A 37 0.98 9.82 0.53
CA LEU A 37 1.19 11.26 0.65
C LEU A 37 2.48 11.60 1.42
N LEU A 38 2.76 10.88 2.50
CA LEU A 38 4.03 11.02 3.23
C LEU A 38 5.23 10.71 2.33
N SER A 39 5.14 9.67 1.50
CA SER A 39 6.21 9.34 0.55
C SER A 39 6.41 10.46 -0.47
N GLU A 40 5.34 11.04 -1.01
CA GLU A 40 5.45 12.13 -1.99
C GLU A 40 6.10 13.39 -1.39
N TRP A 41 5.79 13.69 -0.14
CA TRP A 41 6.30 14.90 0.52
C TRP A 41 7.68 14.74 1.16
N TRP A 42 7.96 13.57 1.74
CA TRP A 42 9.14 13.36 2.60
C TRP A 42 10.14 12.34 2.07
N ALA A 43 9.87 11.63 0.96
CA ALA A 43 10.82 10.65 0.45
C ALA A 43 12.15 11.29 0.06
N SER A 44 12.16 12.49 -0.55
CA SER A 44 13.39 13.19 -0.91
C SER A 44 14.24 13.53 0.32
N TRP A 45 13.62 14.05 1.37
CA TRP A 45 14.28 14.37 2.63
C TRP A 45 14.83 13.11 3.31
N LEU A 46 14.03 12.05 3.40
CA LEU A 46 14.44 10.78 4.00
C LEU A 46 15.55 10.09 3.18
N THR A 47 15.54 10.24 1.86
CA THR A 47 16.63 9.78 0.98
C THR A 47 17.94 10.49 1.33
N GLY A 48 17.90 11.82 1.47
CA GLY A 48 19.09 12.60 1.86
C GLY A 48 19.66 12.19 3.22
N LEU A 49 18.80 11.82 4.18
CA LEU A 49 19.25 11.24 5.46
C LEU A 49 19.90 9.86 5.29
N LEU A 50 19.31 8.98 4.51
CA LEU A 50 19.85 7.64 4.25
C LEU A 50 21.22 7.71 3.55
N ASP A 51 21.36 8.64 2.59
CA ASP A 51 22.62 8.91 1.90
C ASP A 51 23.68 9.46 2.87
N GLY A 52 23.30 10.38 3.76
CA GLY A 52 24.18 10.92 4.79
C GLY A 52 24.67 9.87 5.80
N LEU A 53 23.83 8.87 6.10
CA LEU A 53 24.18 7.74 6.95
C LEU A 53 25.00 6.66 6.24
N LYS A 54 25.26 6.80 4.94
CA LYS A 54 25.88 5.78 4.08
C LYS A 54 25.21 4.41 4.21
N LEU A 55 23.91 4.40 4.49
CA LEU A 55 23.07 3.20 4.46
C LEU A 55 22.78 2.85 3.00
N ALA A 56 23.83 2.49 2.26
CA ALA A 56 23.74 2.14 0.85
C ALA A 56 23.43 0.64 0.73
N VAL A 57 22.18 0.32 0.38
CA VAL A 57 21.82 -1.03 -0.04
C VAL A 57 22.24 -1.18 -1.49
N SER A 58 23.27 -1.98 -1.77
CA SER A 58 23.92 -2.09 -3.10
C SER A 58 22.98 -2.47 -4.24
N TRP A 59 21.80 -3.02 -3.94
CA TRP A 59 20.82 -3.50 -4.90
C TRP A 59 19.53 -2.66 -4.98
N LEU A 60 19.38 -1.60 -4.16
CA LEU A 60 18.16 -0.79 -4.13
C LEU A 60 18.46 0.70 -3.87
N PRO A 61 17.96 1.63 -4.71
CA PRO A 61 18.14 3.06 -4.46
C PRO A 61 17.53 3.49 -3.12
N ASN A 62 18.22 4.34 -2.37
CA ASN A 62 17.75 4.85 -1.08
C ASN A 62 16.40 5.59 -1.19
N GLY A 63 16.10 6.19 -2.35
CA GLY A 63 14.79 6.78 -2.62
C GLY A 63 13.64 5.77 -2.69
N VAL A 64 13.89 4.58 -3.21
CA VAL A 64 12.90 3.49 -3.19
C VAL A 64 12.66 3.02 -1.76
N ILE A 65 13.74 2.87 -0.98
CA ILE A 65 13.67 2.48 0.43
C ILE A 65 12.86 3.51 1.23
N ALA A 66 13.19 4.79 1.08
CA ALA A 66 12.48 5.89 1.74
C ALA A 66 10.98 5.90 1.39
N ALA A 67 10.65 5.77 0.10
CA ALA A 67 9.26 5.75 -0.33
C ALA A 67 8.50 4.52 0.19
N LEU A 68 9.11 3.34 0.20
CA LEU A 68 8.50 2.13 0.75
C LEU A 68 8.26 2.25 2.25
N ILE A 69 9.24 2.75 2.99
CA ILE A 69 9.15 2.95 4.43
C ILE A 69 7.98 3.91 4.74
N LEU A 70 7.96 5.08 4.10
CA LEU A 70 6.92 6.08 4.34
C LEU A 70 5.52 5.60 3.92
N THR A 71 5.43 4.82 2.84
CA THR A 71 4.15 4.27 2.36
C THR A 71 3.62 3.15 3.25
N LEU A 72 4.49 2.25 3.71
CA LEU A 72 4.07 1.02 4.38
C LEU A 72 4.03 1.14 5.91
N ILE A 73 4.79 2.06 6.53
CA ILE A 73 4.75 2.26 7.98
C ILE A 73 3.32 2.48 8.50
N PRO A 74 2.52 3.40 7.94
CA PRO A 74 1.17 3.65 8.45
C PRO A 74 0.26 2.44 8.29
N LEU A 75 0.44 1.68 7.20
CA LEU A 75 -0.25 0.42 6.97
C LEU A 75 0.10 -0.58 8.08
N PHE A 76 1.38 -0.80 8.37
CA PHE A 76 1.81 -1.71 9.44
C PHE A 76 1.33 -1.28 10.83
N ALA A 77 1.29 0.02 11.10
CA ALA A 77 0.76 0.55 12.35
C ALA A 77 -0.74 0.19 12.55
N LEU A 78 -1.57 0.36 11.51
CA LEU A 78 -2.99 -0.02 11.58
C LEU A 78 -3.22 -1.54 11.57
N LEU A 79 -2.27 -2.29 10.98
CA LEU A 79 -2.23 -3.75 11.07
C LEU A 79 -1.89 -4.25 12.48
N LEU A 80 -1.58 -3.38 13.45
CA LEU A 80 -1.46 -3.69 14.87
C LEU A 80 -2.69 -3.24 15.69
N GLY A 81 -3.34 -2.11 15.37
CA GLY A 81 -4.48 -1.56 16.15
C GLY A 81 -5.94 -1.71 15.64
N GLY A 82 -6.21 -1.82 14.33
CA GLY A 82 -7.57 -1.89 13.76
C GLY A 82 -8.47 -3.15 13.95
N PRO A 83 -9.78 -3.02 13.74
CA PRO A 83 -10.80 -4.07 13.88
C PRO A 83 -10.68 -5.20 12.84
N ARG A 84 -10.97 -6.44 13.25
CA ARG A 84 -10.88 -7.66 12.42
C ARG A 84 -12.21 -8.05 11.78
N TYR A 85 -12.19 -8.56 10.55
CA TYR A 85 -13.32 -9.26 9.93
C TYR A 85 -13.47 -10.67 10.52
N GLN A 86 -14.72 -11.10 10.69
CA GLN A 86 -15.07 -12.40 11.26
C GLN A 86 -15.20 -13.50 10.18
N ARG A 87 -15.59 -13.16 8.94
CA ARG A 87 -15.84 -14.14 7.86
C ARG A 87 -14.62 -14.38 6.98
N LYS A 88 -14.39 -15.64 6.57
CA LYS A 88 -13.22 -16.06 5.75
C LYS A 88 -13.19 -15.41 4.36
N HIS A 89 -14.34 -15.23 3.70
CA HIS A 89 -14.42 -14.66 2.36
C HIS A 89 -14.09 -13.16 2.33
N GLU A 90 -14.56 -12.41 3.33
CA GLU A 90 -14.29 -10.97 3.48
C GLU A 90 -12.79 -10.69 3.65
N LYS A 91 -12.06 -11.59 4.33
CA LYS A 91 -10.60 -11.50 4.51
C LYS A 91 -9.82 -11.65 3.22
N ILE A 92 -10.25 -12.57 2.34
CA ILE A 92 -9.60 -12.77 1.04
C ILE A 92 -9.84 -11.54 0.17
N ILE A 93 -11.09 -11.07 0.10
CA ILE A 93 -11.46 -9.91 -0.71
C ILE A 93 -10.71 -8.65 -0.24
N SER A 94 -10.63 -8.41 1.08
CA SER A 94 -9.89 -7.26 1.61
C SER A 94 -8.39 -7.34 1.33
N ALA A 95 -7.78 -8.53 1.50
CA ALA A 95 -6.36 -8.73 1.22
C ALA A 95 -6.01 -8.50 -0.25
N VAL A 96 -6.84 -9.02 -1.17
CA VAL A 96 -6.70 -8.79 -2.60
C VAL A 96 -6.83 -7.30 -2.91
N ALA A 97 -7.88 -6.64 -2.41
CA ALA A 97 -8.11 -5.22 -2.65
C ALA A 97 -6.96 -4.34 -2.11
N ILE A 98 -6.39 -4.66 -0.94
CA ILE A 98 -5.24 -3.96 -0.36
C ILE A 98 -3.99 -4.17 -1.21
N ALA A 99 -3.74 -5.39 -1.67
CA ALA A 99 -2.60 -5.67 -2.53
C ALA A 99 -2.70 -4.86 -3.84
N PHE A 100 -3.87 -4.83 -4.47
CA PHE A 100 -4.11 -4.02 -5.68
C PHE A 100 -3.99 -2.51 -5.44
N LEU A 101 -4.51 -2.02 -4.32
CA LEU A 101 -4.39 -0.61 -3.96
C LEU A 101 -2.93 -0.22 -3.69
N THR A 102 -2.21 -1.07 -2.97
CA THR A 102 -0.78 -0.88 -2.70
C THR A 102 0.04 -0.93 -3.97
N ALA A 103 -0.27 -1.85 -4.88
CA ALA A 103 0.32 -1.90 -6.22
C ALA A 103 0.15 -0.56 -6.93
N SER A 104 -1.09 -0.05 -6.95
CA SER A 104 -1.44 1.17 -7.67
C SER A 104 -0.74 2.40 -7.08
N LEU A 105 -0.65 2.49 -5.75
CA LEU A 105 0.00 3.61 -5.07
C LEU A 105 1.53 3.54 -5.18
N LEU A 106 2.13 2.36 -5.17
CA LEU A 106 3.59 2.21 -5.27
C LEU A 106 4.14 2.41 -6.68
N VAL A 107 3.31 2.30 -7.73
CA VAL A 107 3.74 2.53 -9.11
C VAL A 107 4.38 3.90 -9.28
N MET A 108 3.81 4.95 -8.70
CA MET A 108 4.33 6.32 -8.85
C MET A 108 5.71 6.52 -8.18
N PRO A 109 5.91 6.23 -6.88
CA PRO A 109 7.21 6.38 -6.24
C PRO A 109 8.26 5.45 -6.84
N LEU A 110 7.90 4.21 -7.21
CA LEU A 110 8.86 3.30 -7.85
C LEU A 110 9.32 3.81 -9.21
N GLY A 111 8.42 4.37 -10.02
CA GLY A 111 8.77 4.95 -11.31
C GLY A 111 9.68 6.18 -11.21
N LYS A 112 9.67 6.89 -10.07
CA LYS A 112 10.50 8.07 -9.83
C LYS A 112 11.96 7.72 -9.52
N TYR A 113 12.19 6.59 -8.86
CA TYR A 113 13.52 6.22 -8.34
C TYR A 113 14.16 5.02 -9.04
N VAL A 114 13.43 4.32 -9.91
CA VAL A 114 13.92 3.15 -10.65
C VAL A 114 14.04 3.50 -12.14
N SER A 115 15.24 3.37 -12.69
CA SER A 115 15.43 3.37 -14.15
C SER A 115 14.80 2.09 -14.72
N LEU A 116 13.64 2.24 -15.35
CA LEU A 116 12.87 1.13 -15.92
C LEU A 116 13.43 0.79 -17.30
N ASP A 117 14.05 -0.38 -17.44
CA ASP A 117 14.59 -0.84 -18.72
C ASP A 117 13.62 -1.80 -19.44
N GLY A 118 13.51 -1.66 -20.77
CA GLY A 118 12.79 -2.56 -21.69
C GLY A 118 11.38 -3.02 -21.26
N GLN A 119 11.22 -4.33 -20.98
CA GLN A 119 9.94 -4.96 -20.62
C GLN A 119 9.30 -4.40 -19.34
N ALA A 120 10.09 -3.94 -18.37
CA ALA A 120 9.58 -3.35 -17.14
C ALA A 120 8.86 -2.02 -17.42
N LEU A 121 9.31 -1.27 -18.44
CA LEU A 121 8.71 -0.01 -18.87
C LEU A 121 7.35 -0.22 -19.55
N GLY A 122 7.16 -1.35 -20.24
CA GLY A 122 5.86 -1.73 -20.84
C GLY A 122 4.78 -2.04 -19.81
N LEU A 123 5.09 -2.90 -18.83
CA LEU A 123 4.18 -3.19 -17.71
C LEU A 123 3.97 -1.95 -16.83
N TYR A 124 5.02 -1.18 -16.58
CA TYR A 124 4.93 0.09 -15.88
C TYR A 124 3.98 1.05 -16.59
N LYS A 125 4.05 1.21 -17.92
CA LYS A 125 3.13 2.11 -18.66
C LYS A 125 1.67 1.66 -18.58
N ILE A 126 1.40 0.36 -18.61
CA ILE A 126 0.03 -0.17 -18.45
C ILE A 126 -0.50 0.14 -17.05
N PHE A 127 0.31 -0.11 -16.02
CA PHE A 127 -0.05 0.22 -14.65
C PHE A 127 -0.12 1.74 -14.43
N ALA A 128 0.80 2.52 -14.97
CA ALA A 128 0.87 3.98 -14.84
C ALA A 128 -0.18 4.73 -15.68
N SER A 129 -0.78 4.09 -16.68
CA SER A 129 -1.97 4.61 -17.36
C SER A 129 -3.21 4.47 -16.48
N ASN A 130 -3.31 3.35 -15.76
CA ASN A 130 -4.54 2.96 -15.07
C ASN A 130 -4.50 3.11 -13.54
N TRP A 131 -3.33 3.39 -12.95
CA TRP A 131 -3.14 3.45 -11.49
C TRP A 131 -4.07 4.47 -10.86
N ARG A 132 -4.30 5.61 -11.53
CA ARG A 132 -5.14 6.69 -11.00
C ARG A 132 -6.59 6.23 -10.83
N TYR A 133 -7.10 5.45 -11.78
CA TYR A 133 -8.44 4.89 -11.70
C TYR A 133 -8.54 3.82 -10.59
N VAL A 134 -7.56 2.91 -10.52
CA VAL A 134 -7.56 1.84 -9.52
C VAL A 134 -7.36 2.38 -8.11
N ALA A 135 -6.47 3.34 -7.93
CA ALA A 135 -6.25 4.02 -6.66
C ALA A 135 -7.50 4.80 -6.22
N THR A 136 -8.13 5.54 -7.13
CA THR A 136 -9.36 6.29 -6.81
C THR A 136 -10.48 5.34 -6.40
N LEU A 137 -10.73 4.27 -7.17
CA LEU A 137 -11.74 3.27 -6.83
C LEU A 137 -11.45 2.59 -5.49
N GLY A 138 -10.21 2.16 -5.26
CA GLY A 138 -9.81 1.52 -4.01
C GLY A 138 -9.95 2.42 -2.80
N LEU A 139 -9.62 3.71 -2.93
CA LEU A 139 -9.79 4.70 -1.86
C LEU A 139 -11.27 5.02 -1.60
N VAL A 140 -12.09 5.19 -2.63
CA VAL A 140 -13.53 5.41 -2.47
C VAL A 140 -14.18 4.21 -1.78
N CYS A 141 -13.86 2.98 -2.21
CA CYS A 141 -14.30 1.77 -1.52
C CYS A 141 -13.80 1.72 -0.07
N GLY A 142 -12.59 2.21 0.20
CA GLY A 142 -12.01 2.26 1.55
C GLY A 142 -12.77 3.22 2.46
N VAL A 143 -13.15 4.39 1.94
CA VAL A 143 -13.99 5.37 2.65
C VAL A 143 -15.37 4.77 2.94
N ILE A 144 -16.01 4.13 1.94
CA ILE A 144 -17.31 3.47 2.13
C ILE A 144 -17.23 2.37 3.21
N ASP A 145 -16.20 1.52 3.17
CA ASP A 145 -16.00 0.48 4.19
C ASP A 145 -15.78 1.08 5.60
N LEU A 146 -15.10 2.23 5.69
CA LEU A 146 -14.95 2.98 6.95
C LEU A 146 -16.29 3.52 7.47
N PHE A 147 -17.19 3.97 6.59
CA PHE A 147 -18.53 4.41 7.02
C PHE A 147 -19.44 3.24 7.40
N MET A 148 -19.33 2.10 6.69
CA MET A 148 -20.04 0.86 7.05
C MET A 148 -19.56 0.30 8.40
N LEU A 149 -18.32 0.59 8.80
CA LEU A 149 -17.79 0.28 10.13
C LEU A 149 -18.54 0.99 11.26
N HIS A 150 -18.90 2.26 11.09
CA HIS A 150 -19.59 3.05 12.11
C HIS A 150 -21.10 2.79 12.19
N THR A 151 -21.72 2.34 11.10
CA THR A 151 -23.18 2.13 11.04
C THR A 151 -23.64 0.77 11.58
N GLY A 152 -22.74 -0.19 11.80
CA GLY A 152 -23.08 -1.52 12.36
C GLY A 152 -23.27 -1.57 13.89
N GLY A 153 -23.30 -0.42 14.57
CA GLY A 153 -23.24 -0.30 16.03
C GLY A 153 -24.58 -0.23 16.78
N HIS A 154 -25.73 -0.42 16.15
CA HIS A 154 -27.01 -0.54 16.87
C HIS A 154 -27.56 -1.96 16.70
N LYS A 155 -27.19 -2.85 17.63
CA LYS A 155 -28.06 -3.99 17.95
C LYS A 155 -29.20 -3.42 18.80
N PRO A 156 -30.46 -3.39 18.34
CA PRO A 156 -31.57 -3.11 19.26
C PRO A 156 -31.55 -4.23 20.31
N GLY A 157 -31.43 -3.84 21.58
CA GLY A 157 -31.62 -4.76 22.69
C GLY A 157 -32.98 -5.43 22.53
N LYS A 158 -33.00 -6.76 22.51
CA LYS A 158 -34.25 -7.51 22.58
C LYS A 158 -34.88 -7.22 23.95
N HIS A 159 -36.00 -6.50 23.92
CA HIS A 159 -36.97 -6.45 25.01
C HIS A 159 -37.64 -7.81 25.20
#